data_AF-A0A382DE25-F1
#
_entry.id   AF-A0A382DE25-F1
#
_cell.length_a   1.000
_cell.length_b   1.000
_cell.length_c   1.000
_cell.angle_alpha   90.00
_cell.angle_beta   90.00
_cell.angle_gamma   90.00
#
_symmetry.space_group_name_H-M   'P 1'
#
loop_
_entity.id
_entity.type
_entity.pdbx_description
1 polymer ?
#
loop_
_entity_poly.entity_id
_entity_poly.type
_entity_poly.pdbx_seq_one_letter_code
_entity_poly.pdbx_strand_id
1 'polypeptide(L)'
;LSEKTITVPISISTTESDCDSDGGCATPDGDYTTIATTAFPDIAAGGTNTTIDVTPTNDDRYEDPQDIVINMGTPTYATESGTQSYTLTINDDVNDKPSAQFFNSLGAAAASEEVTEETGSYTVTVKLDKVSEKTVTIPYTIDFSSNTAIIASDNSDATSTVYPSDWVKWGATDGSTALTFNVTGDGTQTGTGTLTISGAASDATALQSETFLVTINDDAIDENTESIYFTMDAPTNADKGTVKTFRLDITDPADAPVRFSFATASAGTEPSASGAENESPTFMVVLLDPDDQTLLKESGKEITISWTIALDGTNSDAAKDATEAIDFKLPDFDGATSYTANLVFSPRTGSDTAAPTSLTIGTSDIDFEDADVTYESTEYFKLSLAEADGNAVVGNSNGATGEHYYGITNIDSRPVIFLTDSDNGVSIYEKSSQGASAHDFQFEVLSTGIQKSEVPINAYFKVSATASGSDNDADIAYSGTYEAGDLDYTYNSGPLDDNQSVTISAPITGSSTGSITLAAYDDALYEQDETLVLGMYTYDAAQASALSLASESYATAPDGSKVDDTGYDEVELTIIKDPSDKPFVDFVNADGVGISTASFKEDTS
;
A
#
# COMPACT_ATOMS: atom_id res chain seq x y z
N LEU A 1 -77.33 29.92 65.24
CA LEU A 1 -78.18 28.93 64.54
C LEU A 1 -79.47 29.60 64.16
N SER A 2 -79.90 29.47 62.90
CA SER A 2 -81.16 30.03 62.41
C SER A 2 -82.30 29.03 62.58
N GLU A 3 -83.49 29.49 62.97
CA GLU A 3 -84.72 28.69 62.93
C GLU A 3 -85.34 28.63 61.51
N LYS A 4 -84.79 29.41 60.58
CA LYS A 4 -85.19 29.46 59.16
C LYS A 4 -84.14 28.79 58.28
N THR A 5 -84.59 28.17 57.19
CA THR A 5 -83.73 27.73 56.10
C THR A 5 -83.02 28.93 55.47
N ILE A 6 -81.71 28.83 55.29
CA ILE A 6 -80.86 29.86 54.65
C ILE A 6 -80.49 29.38 53.25
N THR A 7 -80.72 30.23 52.26
CA THR A 7 -80.26 30.06 50.87
C THR A 7 -79.09 31.00 50.64
N VAL A 8 -78.01 30.51 50.04
CA VAL A 8 -76.81 31.29 49.74
C VAL A 8 -76.61 31.31 48.22
N PRO A 9 -76.97 32.40 47.52
CA PRO A 9 -76.72 32.54 46.09
C PRO A 9 -75.22 32.49 45.77
N ILE A 10 -74.87 31.97 44.60
CA ILE A 10 -73.50 32.00 44.07
C ILE A 10 -73.47 32.42 42.61
N SER A 11 -72.33 32.96 42.18
CA SER A 11 -72.00 33.17 40.77
C SER A 11 -70.54 32.79 40.53
N ILE A 12 -70.27 32.12 39.40
CA ILE A 12 -68.91 31.86 38.94
C ILE A 12 -68.45 33.07 38.11
N SER A 13 -67.25 33.60 38.39
CA SER A 13 -66.70 34.66 37.55
C SER A 13 -66.27 34.09 36.20
N THR A 14 -66.54 34.85 35.15
CA THR A 14 -66.00 34.63 33.79
C THR A 14 -65.11 35.79 33.38
N THR A 15 -64.64 36.57 34.35
CA THR A 15 -63.82 37.75 34.12
C THR A 15 -62.36 37.35 34.33
N GLU A 16 -61.56 37.41 33.27
CA GLU A 16 -60.14 37.02 33.33
C GLU A 16 -59.36 37.72 34.44
N SER A 17 -59.68 38.98 34.74
CA SER A 17 -59.00 39.73 35.80
C SER A 17 -59.26 39.22 37.22
N ASP A 18 -60.22 38.32 37.41
CA ASP A 18 -60.52 37.71 38.70
C ASP A 18 -59.69 36.43 38.93
N CYS A 19 -59.08 35.89 37.87
CA CYS A 19 -58.28 34.68 37.87
C CYS A 19 -56.79 35.07 37.85
N ASP A 20 -56.04 34.64 38.86
CA ASP A 20 -54.66 35.05 39.07
C ASP A 20 -53.65 34.01 38.56
N SER A 21 -54.09 32.78 38.29
CA SER A 21 -53.24 31.69 37.78
C SER A 21 -52.85 31.88 36.31
N ASP A 22 -51.69 31.34 35.92
CA ASP A 22 -51.08 31.54 34.60
C ASP A 22 -51.97 31.08 33.42
N GLY A 23 -52.81 30.06 33.64
CA GLY A 23 -53.79 29.54 32.68
C GLY A 23 -55.10 30.33 32.61
N GLY A 24 -55.28 31.34 33.46
CA GLY A 24 -56.48 32.17 33.50
C GLY A 24 -57.70 31.47 34.12
N CYS A 25 -58.89 31.83 33.67
CA CYS A 25 -60.12 31.24 34.18
C CYS A 25 -60.43 29.88 33.55
N ALA A 26 -60.67 28.88 34.39
CA ALA A 26 -61.13 27.56 33.97
C ALA A 26 -62.54 27.63 33.35
N THR A 27 -62.81 26.75 32.40
CA THR A 27 -64.04 26.68 31.62
C THR A 27 -64.80 25.35 31.83
N PRO A 28 -66.15 25.38 31.83
CA PRO A 28 -66.98 24.18 32.03
C PRO A 28 -66.90 23.08 30.96
N ASP A 29 -66.37 23.39 29.77
CA ASP A 29 -66.35 22.48 28.62
C ASP A 29 -64.95 21.92 28.33
N GLY A 30 -63.97 22.20 29.20
CA GLY A 30 -62.60 21.68 29.18
C GLY A 30 -62.14 21.21 30.56
N ASP A 31 -62.32 22.04 31.58
CA ASP A 31 -61.52 21.95 32.81
C ASP A 31 -62.30 21.43 34.03
N TYR A 32 -63.63 21.63 34.06
CA TYR A 32 -64.51 21.11 35.12
C TYR A 32 -65.94 20.90 34.64
N THR A 33 -66.71 20.04 35.30
CA THR A 33 -68.13 19.86 34.94
C THR A 33 -68.96 21.11 35.28
N THR A 34 -69.81 21.58 34.35
CA THR A 34 -70.67 22.76 34.55
C THR A 34 -71.39 22.79 35.90
N ILE A 35 -71.09 23.83 36.70
CA ILE A 35 -71.80 24.14 37.94
C ILE A 35 -73.17 24.72 37.58
N ALA A 36 -74.18 23.86 37.46
CA ALA A 36 -75.51 24.22 36.96
C ALA A 36 -76.40 24.98 37.98
N THR A 37 -75.91 25.25 39.19
CA THR A 37 -76.68 25.91 40.25
C THR A 37 -76.31 27.39 40.39
N THR A 38 -77.29 28.21 40.77
CA THR A 38 -77.10 29.64 41.08
C THR A 38 -77.08 29.91 42.59
N ALA A 39 -77.08 28.85 43.41
CA ALA A 39 -77.02 28.88 44.86
C ALA A 39 -76.41 27.58 45.39
N PHE A 40 -75.82 27.65 46.59
CA PHE A 40 -75.54 26.46 47.38
C PHE A 40 -76.84 25.72 47.74
N PRO A 41 -76.79 24.41 48.03
CA PRO A 41 -77.89 23.73 48.69
C PRO A 41 -78.27 24.44 50.00
N ASP A 42 -79.57 24.49 50.29
CA ASP A 42 -80.10 25.20 51.46
C ASP A 42 -79.50 24.69 52.78
N ILE A 43 -79.08 25.62 53.65
CA ILE A 43 -78.74 25.29 55.03
C ILE A 43 -80.06 25.14 55.80
N ALA A 44 -80.39 23.90 56.16
CA ALA A 44 -81.59 23.58 56.93
C ALA A 44 -81.63 24.34 58.28
N ALA A 45 -82.83 24.56 58.82
CA ALA A 45 -83.00 25.15 60.14
C ALA A 45 -82.20 24.37 61.21
N GLY A 46 -81.45 25.09 62.05
CA GLY A 46 -80.52 24.50 63.03
C GLY A 46 -79.18 24.01 62.44
N GLY A 47 -79.01 24.03 61.12
CA GLY A 47 -77.75 23.73 60.43
C GLY A 47 -76.71 24.85 60.55
N THR A 48 -75.47 24.53 60.18
CA THR A 48 -74.33 25.46 60.24
C THR A 48 -73.54 25.55 58.94
N ASN A 49 -73.70 24.61 58.02
CA ASN A 49 -72.94 24.55 56.78
C ASN A 49 -73.76 23.88 55.66
N THR A 50 -73.28 24.07 54.45
CA THR A 50 -73.69 23.41 53.20
C THR A 50 -72.44 23.34 52.31
N THR A 51 -72.47 22.52 51.26
CA THR A 51 -71.35 22.33 50.34
C THR A 51 -71.85 22.29 48.90
N ILE A 52 -70.98 22.63 47.97
CA ILE A 52 -71.14 22.34 46.54
C ILE A 52 -69.96 21.49 46.11
N ASP A 53 -70.21 20.55 45.22
CA ASP A 53 -69.17 19.71 44.64
C ASP A 53 -68.72 20.33 43.32
N VAL A 54 -67.41 20.50 43.16
CA VAL A 54 -66.77 20.85 41.89
C VAL A 54 -65.96 19.64 41.45
N THR A 55 -66.20 19.16 40.24
CA THR A 55 -65.50 18.01 39.67
C THR A 55 -64.63 18.50 38.52
N PRO A 56 -63.30 18.55 38.68
CA PRO A 56 -62.39 18.78 37.56
C PRO A 56 -62.56 17.70 36.48
N THR A 57 -62.39 18.09 35.23
CA THR A 57 -62.30 17.19 34.09
C THR A 57 -60.83 16.82 33.91
N ASN A 58 -60.53 15.54 33.74
CA ASN A 58 -59.17 15.08 33.45
C ASN A 58 -59.02 14.84 31.95
N ASP A 59 -57.90 15.25 31.38
CA ASP A 59 -57.52 14.89 30.02
C ASP A 59 -56.05 14.38 29.97
N ASP A 60 -55.34 14.63 28.87
CA ASP A 60 -53.94 14.22 28.66
C ASP A 60 -53.06 15.43 28.25
N ARG A 61 -53.52 16.66 28.50
CA ARG A 61 -52.83 17.91 28.10
C ARG A 61 -52.02 18.46 29.26
N TYR A 62 -50.81 18.97 28.98
CA TYR A 62 -50.01 19.63 30.01
C TYR A 62 -50.30 21.12 30.09
N GLU A 63 -51.09 21.51 31.08
CA GLU A 63 -51.72 22.83 31.18
C GLU A 63 -51.10 23.72 32.27
N ASP A 64 -51.29 25.04 32.14
CA ASP A 64 -51.05 25.98 33.24
C ASP A 64 -52.16 25.89 34.29
N PRO A 65 -51.88 26.15 35.58
CA PRO A 65 -52.94 26.17 36.58
C PRO A 65 -54.02 27.18 36.18
N GLN A 66 -55.28 26.82 36.39
CA GLN A 66 -56.43 27.63 36.04
C GLN A 66 -57.35 27.83 37.25
N ASP A 67 -58.09 28.94 37.29
CA ASP A 67 -58.91 29.31 38.44
C ASP A 67 -60.42 29.23 38.17
N ILE A 68 -61.17 28.75 39.17
CA ILE A 68 -62.61 28.93 39.30
C ILE A 68 -62.87 29.91 40.44
N VAL A 69 -63.36 31.10 40.12
CA VAL A 69 -63.69 32.13 41.11
C VAL A 69 -65.17 32.08 41.45
N ILE A 70 -65.50 31.67 42.67
CA ILE A 70 -66.88 31.54 43.18
C ILE A 70 -67.19 32.73 44.09
N ASN A 71 -68.15 33.55 43.67
CA ASN A 71 -68.61 34.71 44.43
C ASN A 71 -69.91 34.39 45.17
N MET A 72 -69.94 34.67 46.47
CA MET A 72 -71.13 34.60 47.31
C MET A 72 -72.01 35.82 47.06
N GLY A 73 -73.29 35.57 46.76
CA GLY A 73 -74.32 36.60 46.77
C GLY A 73 -75.06 36.68 48.10
N THR A 74 -76.00 37.61 48.21
CA THR A 74 -76.68 37.93 49.48
C THR A 74 -77.48 36.74 50.03
N PRO A 75 -77.10 36.17 51.19
CA PRO A 75 -77.79 35.04 51.79
C PRO A 75 -79.13 35.45 52.40
N THR A 76 -80.10 34.55 52.41
CA THR A 76 -81.39 34.79 53.07
C THR A 76 -81.29 34.52 54.58
N TYR A 77 -81.85 35.41 55.40
CA TYR A 77 -81.89 35.24 56.87
C TYR A 77 -80.53 35.12 57.57
N ALA A 78 -79.46 35.54 56.89
CA ALA A 78 -78.11 35.68 57.42
C ALA A 78 -77.51 37.02 56.93
N THR A 79 -76.37 37.40 57.49
CA THR A 79 -75.60 38.57 57.04
C THR A 79 -74.19 38.11 56.70
N GLU A 80 -73.69 38.52 55.54
CA GLU A 80 -72.32 38.23 55.11
C GLU A 80 -71.30 38.87 56.05
N SER A 81 -70.17 38.21 56.23
CA SER A 81 -69.03 38.72 56.99
C SER A 81 -67.77 38.01 56.53
N GLY A 82 -66.63 38.72 56.49
CA GLY A 82 -65.34 38.14 56.09
C GLY A 82 -65.10 38.21 54.59
N THR A 83 -64.62 37.12 53.98
CA THR A 83 -64.37 37.01 52.53
C THR A 83 -65.59 36.41 51.82
N GLN A 84 -66.02 37.02 50.71
CA GLN A 84 -67.18 36.57 49.91
C GLN A 84 -66.79 35.98 48.55
N SER A 85 -65.51 35.98 48.20
CA SER A 85 -64.98 35.37 46.99
C SER A 85 -64.06 34.22 47.36
N TYR A 86 -64.17 33.10 46.64
CA TYR A 86 -63.34 31.92 46.82
C TYR A 86 -62.76 31.50 45.47
N THR A 87 -61.43 31.47 45.38
CA THR A 87 -60.72 30.97 44.21
C THR A 87 -60.34 29.51 44.45
N LEU A 88 -60.81 28.63 43.55
CA LEU A 88 -60.39 27.25 43.45
C LEU A 88 -59.46 27.11 42.25
N THR A 89 -58.18 26.84 42.50
CA THR A 89 -57.22 26.57 41.42
C THR A 89 -57.24 25.08 41.07
N ILE A 90 -57.47 24.78 39.80
CA ILE A 90 -57.24 23.47 39.19
C ILE A 90 -55.77 23.43 38.78
N ASN A 91 -55.04 22.50 39.38
CA ASN A 91 -53.69 22.18 38.94
C ASN A 91 -53.78 20.95 38.05
N ASP A 92 -52.97 20.96 37.00
CA ASP A 92 -52.87 19.86 36.06
C ASP A 92 -52.32 18.57 36.70
N ASP A 93 -52.61 17.42 36.09
CA ASP A 93 -52.04 16.14 36.53
C ASP A 93 -50.53 16.13 36.24
N VAL A 94 -49.75 15.73 37.25
CA VAL A 94 -48.31 15.56 37.10
C VAL A 94 -47.93 14.52 36.04
N ASN A 95 -48.86 13.63 35.69
CA ASN A 95 -48.68 12.63 34.63
C ASN A 95 -48.94 13.17 33.21
N ASP A 96 -49.45 14.39 33.08
CA ASP A 96 -49.71 15.02 31.78
C ASP A 96 -48.50 15.75 31.22
N LYS A 97 -47.47 15.94 32.04
CA LYS A 97 -46.16 16.43 31.60
C LYS A 97 -45.63 15.60 30.42
N PRO A 98 -45.38 16.22 29.24
CA PRO A 98 -44.96 15.49 28.05
C PRO A 98 -43.54 14.98 28.18
N SER A 99 -43.20 13.98 27.38
CA SER A 99 -41.82 13.57 27.09
C SER A 99 -41.39 14.04 25.70
N ALA A 100 -40.19 14.59 25.60
CA ALA A 100 -39.54 14.93 24.33
C ALA A 100 -38.60 13.81 23.86
N GLN A 101 -38.64 13.44 22.58
CA GLN A 101 -37.74 12.43 22.02
C GLN A 101 -37.47 12.65 20.52
N PHE A 102 -36.37 12.08 20.02
CA PHE A 102 -35.97 12.16 18.61
C PHE A 102 -36.82 11.26 17.70
N PHE A 103 -37.03 11.72 16.46
CA PHE A 103 -37.76 11.03 15.41
C PHE A 103 -36.97 11.03 14.11
N ASN A 104 -37.09 9.95 13.33
CA ASN A 104 -36.57 9.86 11.97
C ASN A 104 -37.46 10.59 10.96
N SER A 105 -37.00 10.65 9.71
CA SER A 105 -37.70 11.27 8.57
C SER A 105 -39.07 10.64 8.27
N LEU A 106 -39.28 9.38 8.65
CA LEU A 106 -40.56 8.66 8.54
C LEU A 106 -41.54 8.96 9.69
N GLY A 107 -41.13 9.79 10.65
CA GLY A 107 -41.95 10.19 11.78
C GLY A 107 -42.10 9.13 12.86
N ALA A 108 -41.18 8.18 12.97
CA ALA A 108 -41.09 7.21 14.05
C ALA A 108 -39.96 7.57 15.04
N ALA A 109 -40.16 7.26 16.33
CA ALA A 109 -39.11 7.45 17.33
C ALA A 109 -37.93 6.52 17.01
N ALA A 110 -36.75 7.09 16.80
CA ALA A 110 -35.58 6.38 16.30
C ALA A 110 -34.30 7.01 16.84
N ALA A 111 -33.37 6.16 17.30
CA ALA A 111 -32.09 6.60 17.84
C ALA A 111 -31.01 6.82 16.77
N SER A 112 -31.31 6.48 15.51
CA SER A 112 -30.40 6.70 14.40
C SER A 112 -31.13 6.80 13.06
N GLU A 113 -30.47 7.42 12.09
CA GLU A 113 -30.86 7.41 10.68
C GLU A 113 -29.61 7.53 9.79
N GLU A 114 -29.72 7.07 8.56
CA GLU A 114 -28.67 7.13 7.54
C GLU A 114 -29.08 8.10 6.43
N VAL A 115 -28.13 8.90 5.95
CA VAL A 115 -28.28 9.83 4.84
C VAL A 115 -27.05 9.76 3.95
N THR A 116 -27.21 10.02 2.67
CA THR A 116 -26.08 10.13 1.75
C THR A 116 -25.59 11.58 1.71
N GLU A 117 -24.29 11.81 1.57
CA GLU A 117 -23.72 13.16 1.63
C GLU A 117 -24.28 14.10 0.55
N GLU A 118 -24.63 13.57 -0.63
CA GLU A 118 -25.17 14.32 -1.76
C GLU A 118 -26.58 14.87 -1.49
N THR A 119 -27.21 14.45 -0.39
CA THR A 119 -28.43 15.08 0.12
C THR A 119 -28.15 16.54 0.57
N GLY A 120 -26.90 16.85 0.96
CA GLY A 120 -26.41 18.16 1.37
C GLY A 120 -26.97 18.70 2.69
N SER A 121 -28.00 18.06 3.25
CA SER A 121 -28.53 18.39 4.57
C SER A 121 -29.46 17.31 5.13
N TYR A 122 -29.61 17.29 6.45
CA TYR A 122 -30.55 16.43 7.15
C TYR A 122 -31.34 17.20 8.22
N THR A 123 -32.65 16.97 8.31
CA THR A 123 -33.52 17.63 9.30
C THR A 123 -33.72 16.74 10.52
N VAL A 124 -33.11 17.11 11.65
CA VAL A 124 -33.31 16.39 12.92
C VAL A 124 -34.62 16.85 13.55
N THR A 125 -35.48 15.90 13.91
CA THR A 125 -36.82 16.18 14.47
C THR A 125 -36.94 15.72 15.91
N VAL A 126 -37.51 16.57 16.77
CA VAL A 126 -37.93 16.22 18.14
C VAL A 126 -39.43 16.46 18.28
N LYS A 127 -40.16 15.51 18.88
CA LYS A 127 -41.60 15.64 19.13
C LYS A 127 -41.94 15.39 20.59
N LEU A 128 -43.02 16.01 21.05
CA LEU A 128 -43.68 15.70 22.31
C LEU A 128 -44.64 14.52 22.14
N ASP A 129 -44.83 13.71 23.18
CA ASP A 129 -45.79 12.61 23.20
C ASP A 129 -47.19 13.00 23.72
N LYS A 130 -47.30 14.17 24.35
CA LYS A 130 -48.54 14.83 24.77
C LYS A 130 -48.56 16.29 24.31
N VAL A 131 -49.74 16.87 24.20
CA VAL A 131 -49.89 18.30 23.90
C VAL A 131 -49.56 19.10 25.17
N SER A 132 -48.80 20.18 25.06
CA SER A 132 -48.51 21.08 26.17
C SER A 132 -48.83 22.52 25.83
N GLU A 133 -49.54 23.20 26.72
CA GLU A 133 -49.81 24.64 26.66
C GLU A 133 -48.62 25.46 27.16
N LYS A 134 -47.69 24.81 27.87
CA LYS A 134 -46.44 25.42 28.30
C LYS A 134 -45.41 25.39 27.18
N THR A 135 -44.61 26.44 27.11
CA THR A 135 -43.42 26.44 26.23
C THR A 135 -42.39 25.44 26.74
N VAL A 136 -41.93 24.56 25.86
CA VAL A 136 -40.93 23.52 26.15
C VAL A 136 -39.61 23.93 25.48
N THR A 137 -38.53 24.03 26.26
CA THR A 137 -37.18 24.24 25.74
C THR A 137 -36.38 22.96 25.90
N ILE A 138 -35.70 22.53 24.82
CA ILE A 138 -34.97 21.28 24.73
C ILE A 138 -33.54 21.63 24.29
N PRO A 139 -32.62 21.82 25.25
CA PRO A 139 -31.21 21.94 24.92
C PRO A 139 -30.66 20.60 24.40
N TYR A 140 -29.68 20.66 23.52
CA TYR A 140 -28.94 19.49 23.05
C TYR A 140 -27.46 19.80 22.91
N THR A 141 -26.66 18.73 22.98
CA THR A 141 -25.21 18.76 22.83
C THR A 141 -24.75 17.75 21.78
N ILE A 142 -23.72 18.10 21.00
CA ILE A 142 -23.02 17.17 20.10
C ILE A 142 -21.94 16.43 20.89
N ASP A 143 -21.92 15.11 20.80
CA ASP A 143 -20.91 14.25 21.43
C ASP A 143 -19.70 14.04 20.51
N PHE A 144 -18.79 15.02 20.52
CA PHE A 144 -17.53 14.95 19.77
C PHE A 144 -16.60 13.81 20.19
N SER A 145 -16.84 13.15 21.33
CA SER A 145 -16.02 11.99 21.73
C SER A 145 -16.43 10.70 21.00
N SER A 146 -17.66 10.64 20.49
CA SER A 146 -18.21 9.52 19.73
C SER A 146 -18.29 9.80 18.22
N ASN A 147 -18.27 11.07 17.80
CA ASN A 147 -18.31 11.45 16.39
C ASN A 147 -17.16 10.84 15.60
N THR A 148 -17.49 10.31 14.43
CA THR A 148 -16.52 9.97 13.38
C THR A 148 -16.57 10.95 12.23
N ALA A 149 -17.71 11.61 12.03
CA ALA A 149 -17.88 12.72 11.10
C ALA A 149 -17.02 13.91 11.50
N ILE A 150 -16.15 14.36 10.60
CA ILE A 150 -15.15 15.37 10.84
C ILE A 150 -15.73 16.76 10.56
N ILE A 151 -15.46 17.66 11.50
CA ILE A 151 -15.53 19.09 11.25
C ILE A 151 -14.11 19.61 11.31
N ALA A 152 -13.65 20.21 10.22
CA ALA A 152 -12.29 20.73 10.11
C ALA A 152 -11.99 21.72 11.24
N SER A 153 -11.20 21.27 12.22
CA SER A 153 -10.99 21.94 13.51
C SER A 153 -10.07 23.17 13.47
N ASP A 154 -9.40 23.41 12.35
CA ASP A 154 -8.57 24.60 12.11
C ASP A 154 -9.42 25.86 11.90
N ASN A 155 -10.71 25.69 11.64
CA ASN A 155 -11.64 26.77 11.49
C ASN A 155 -12.43 26.97 12.79
N SER A 156 -12.02 27.95 13.59
CA SER A 156 -12.75 28.35 14.81
C SER A 156 -14.22 28.72 14.57
N ASP A 157 -14.62 28.93 13.31
CA ASP A 157 -16.01 29.18 12.94
C ASP A 157 -16.75 27.96 12.38
N ALA A 158 -16.13 26.79 12.19
CA ALA A 158 -16.80 25.56 11.78
C ALA A 158 -17.62 25.68 10.47
N THR A 159 -17.17 26.48 9.49
CA THR A 159 -17.85 26.63 8.19
C THR A 159 -17.05 26.12 6.98
N SER A 160 -16.01 25.31 7.18
CA SER A 160 -15.25 24.76 6.04
C SER A 160 -16.08 23.72 5.30
N THR A 161 -16.07 23.78 3.97
CA THR A 161 -16.70 22.77 3.10
C THR A 161 -15.65 21.99 2.29
N VAL A 162 -14.41 22.04 2.73
CA VAL A 162 -13.28 21.35 2.08
C VAL A 162 -12.97 20.11 2.92
N TYR A 163 -12.75 18.97 2.27
CA TYR A 163 -12.18 17.75 2.87
C TYR A 163 -11.09 18.13 3.91
N PRO A 164 -11.03 17.51 5.09
CA PRO A 164 -11.90 16.44 5.60
C PRO A 164 -13.03 17.02 6.45
N SER A 165 -13.91 17.84 5.88
CA SER A 165 -15.04 18.38 6.63
C SER A 165 -16.30 17.91 5.95
N ASP A 166 -17.02 17.01 6.60
CA ASP A 166 -18.24 16.37 6.07
C ASP A 166 -19.51 17.08 6.59
N TRP A 167 -19.36 18.03 7.51
CA TRP A 167 -20.45 18.94 7.89
C TRP A 167 -19.97 20.32 8.37
N VAL A 168 -20.90 21.27 8.45
CA VAL A 168 -20.66 22.64 8.96
C VAL A 168 -21.66 23.03 10.04
N LYS A 169 -21.29 24.03 10.86
CA LYS A 169 -22.23 24.61 11.83
C LYS A 169 -23.47 25.17 11.11
N TRP A 170 -24.64 24.97 11.72
CA TRP A 170 -25.89 25.48 11.20
C TRP A 170 -26.38 26.75 11.90
N GLY A 171 -27.15 27.53 11.16
CA GLY A 171 -27.82 28.73 11.65
C GLY A 171 -29.09 28.43 12.44
N ALA A 172 -29.67 29.48 13.02
CA ALA A 172 -30.97 29.41 13.67
C ALA A 172 -32.08 29.15 12.63
N THR A 173 -33.05 28.31 12.99
CA THR A 173 -34.32 28.13 12.27
C THR A 173 -35.47 28.63 13.13
N ASP A 174 -36.70 28.60 12.60
CA ASP A 174 -37.86 28.82 13.47
C ASP A 174 -37.85 27.77 14.60
N GLY A 175 -38.06 28.22 15.83
CA GLY A 175 -37.98 27.36 17.02
C GLY A 175 -36.62 26.73 17.36
N SER A 176 -35.51 27.04 16.66
CA SER A 176 -34.16 26.52 17.00
C SER A 176 -33.10 27.60 17.03
N THR A 177 -32.19 27.54 18.00
CA THR A 177 -31.01 28.42 18.03
C THR A 177 -29.97 27.99 16.99
N ALA A 178 -29.09 28.91 16.61
CA ALA A 178 -27.86 28.53 15.90
C ALA A 178 -27.01 27.58 16.74
N LEU A 179 -26.23 26.70 16.10
CA LEU A 179 -25.26 25.87 16.80
C LEU A 179 -24.17 26.77 17.39
N THR A 180 -24.03 26.73 18.71
CA THR A 180 -22.90 27.33 19.40
C THR A 180 -21.76 26.33 19.40
N PHE A 181 -20.74 26.61 18.59
CA PHE A 181 -19.56 25.76 18.43
C PHE A 181 -18.33 26.45 19.01
N ASN A 182 -17.61 25.75 19.88
CA ASN A 182 -16.40 26.25 20.52
C ASN A 182 -15.29 25.19 20.47
N VAL A 183 -14.11 25.61 20.01
CA VAL A 183 -12.85 24.86 20.12
C VAL A 183 -12.03 25.47 21.24
N THR A 184 -11.66 24.68 22.24
CA THR A 184 -10.76 25.11 23.32
C THR A 184 -9.30 25.00 22.89
N GLY A 185 -8.39 25.71 23.59
CA GLY A 185 -6.96 25.72 23.24
C GLY A 185 -6.23 24.39 23.39
N ASP A 186 -6.90 23.36 23.93
CA ASP A 186 -6.42 21.98 24.01
C ASP A 186 -6.97 21.08 22.88
N GLY A 187 -7.70 21.65 21.91
CA GLY A 187 -8.30 20.94 20.78
C GLY A 187 -9.66 20.30 21.07
N THR A 188 -10.19 20.40 22.29
CA THR A 188 -11.51 19.88 22.61
C THR A 188 -12.61 20.72 21.95
N GLN A 189 -13.58 20.03 21.36
CA GLN A 189 -14.70 20.65 20.66
C GLN A 189 -15.98 20.52 21.47
N THR A 190 -16.81 21.56 21.47
CA THR A 190 -18.14 21.54 22.07
C THR A 190 -19.14 22.19 21.13
N GLY A 191 -20.35 21.64 21.08
CA GLY A 191 -21.42 22.07 20.17
C GLY A 191 -22.74 21.97 20.90
N THR A 192 -23.43 23.10 21.10
CA THR A 192 -24.71 23.13 21.82
C THR A 192 -25.75 23.94 21.07
N GLY A 193 -27.01 23.53 21.19
CA GLY A 193 -28.16 24.25 20.64
C GLY A 193 -29.40 24.07 21.51
N THR A 194 -30.49 24.74 21.15
CA THR A 194 -31.77 24.64 21.88
C THR A 194 -32.93 24.70 20.90
N LEU A 195 -33.84 23.73 21.03
CA LEU A 195 -35.17 23.75 20.39
C LEU A 195 -36.17 24.38 21.37
N THR A 196 -37.09 25.18 20.85
CA THR A 196 -38.17 25.84 21.59
C THR A 196 -39.49 25.47 20.94
N ILE A 197 -40.21 24.53 21.54
CA ILE A 197 -41.56 24.18 21.15
C ILE A 197 -42.52 25.14 21.87
N SER A 198 -43.17 26.00 21.10
CA SER A 198 -44.16 26.94 21.62
C SER A 198 -45.36 26.21 22.22
N GLY A 199 -45.90 26.73 23.32
CA GLY A 199 -47.12 26.23 23.94
C GLY A 199 -48.29 26.17 22.95
N ALA A 200 -49.08 25.11 23.05
CA ALA A 200 -50.21 24.87 22.19
C ALA A 200 -51.38 25.80 22.53
N ALA A 201 -52.20 26.13 21.52
CA ALA A 201 -53.51 26.74 21.78
C ALA A 201 -54.43 25.73 22.49
N SER A 202 -55.42 26.23 23.23
CA SER A 202 -56.33 25.42 24.03
C SER A 202 -57.13 24.38 23.24
N ASP A 203 -57.37 24.60 21.95
CA ASP A 203 -58.09 23.68 21.06
C ASP A 203 -57.17 22.77 20.21
N ALA A 204 -55.84 22.86 20.38
CA ALA A 204 -54.88 22.13 19.56
C ALA A 204 -54.85 20.65 19.90
N THR A 205 -55.08 19.77 18.93
CA THR A 205 -55.05 18.30 19.15
C THR A 205 -53.80 17.61 18.59
N ALA A 206 -52.98 18.34 17.82
CA ALA A 206 -51.77 17.80 17.21
C ALA A 206 -50.60 17.87 18.18
N LEU A 207 -49.81 16.79 18.24
CA LEU A 207 -48.55 16.77 18.99
C LEU A 207 -47.58 17.80 18.39
N GLN A 208 -46.95 18.58 19.27
CA GLN A 208 -45.99 19.59 18.87
C GLN A 208 -44.63 18.96 18.54
N SER A 209 -43.92 19.57 17.60
CA SER A 209 -42.59 19.16 17.17
C SER A 209 -41.77 20.36 16.78
N GLU A 210 -40.45 20.24 16.88
CA GLU A 210 -39.51 21.23 16.36
C GLU A 210 -38.32 20.55 15.68
N THR A 211 -37.63 21.30 14.81
CA THR A 211 -36.51 20.78 14.02
C THR A 211 -35.29 21.68 14.04
N PHE A 212 -34.12 21.10 13.76
CA PHE A 212 -32.94 21.83 13.33
C PHE A 212 -32.33 21.16 12.11
N LEU A 213 -31.61 21.93 11.30
CA LEU A 213 -31.03 21.47 10.04
C LEU A 213 -29.53 21.23 10.21
N VAL A 214 -29.08 20.01 9.95
CA VAL A 214 -27.66 19.68 9.79
C VAL A 214 -27.28 19.91 8.33
N THR A 215 -26.26 20.72 8.07
CA THR A 215 -25.72 20.90 6.72
C THR A 215 -24.56 19.92 6.53
N ILE A 216 -24.65 19.11 5.49
CA ILE A 216 -23.68 18.06 5.15
C ILE A 216 -22.92 18.57 3.92
N ASN A 217 -21.60 18.42 3.94
CA ASN A 217 -20.77 18.74 2.80
C ASN A 217 -20.76 17.52 1.88
N ASP A 218 -20.95 17.78 0.60
CA ASP A 218 -20.84 16.83 -0.50
C ASP A 218 -19.52 17.14 -1.19
N ASP A 219 -18.57 16.21 -1.16
CA ASP A 219 -17.31 16.38 -1.87
C ASP A 219 -17.09 15.35 -2.98
N ALA A 220 -15.84 14.94 -3.21
CA ALA A 220 -15.51 14.00 -4.29
C ALA A 220 -14.53 12.94 -3.80
N ILE A 221 -14.45 12.71 -2.49
CA ILE A 221 -13.47 11.87 -1.81
C ILE A 221 -14.20 10.63 -1.28
N ASP A 222 -13.76 9.45 -1.73
CA ASP A 222 -14.30 8.18 -1.23
C ASP A 222 -14.01 8.01 0.28
N GLU A 223 -15.05 8.08 1.11
CA GLU A 223 -15.00 8.12 2.58
C GLU A 223 -15.72 6.93 3.24
N ASN A 224 -15.39 6.67 4.51
CA ASN A 224 -16.14 5.68 5.28
C ASN A 224 -17.49 6.26 5.72
N THR A 225 -18.43 5.38 6.09
CA THR A 225 -19.62 5.86 6.81
C THR A 225 -19.21 6.52 8.11
N GLU A 226 -19.62 7.77 8.27
CA GLU A 226 -19.26 8.62 9.40
C GLU A 226 -20.51 9.08 10.15
N SER A 227 -20.37 9.43 11.43
CA SER A 227 -21.52 9.65 12.30
C SER A 227 -21.40 10.92 13.13
N ILE A 228 -22.52 11.64 13.22
CA ILE A 228 -22.73 12.74 14.19
C ILE A 228 -23.65 12.26 15.31
N TYR A 229 -23.23 12.43 16.56
CA TYR A 229 -23.97 12.03 17.75
C TYR A 229 -24.55 13.25 18.47
N PHE A 230 -25.87 13.22 18.68
CA PHE A 230 -26.62 14.23 19.42
C PHE A 230 -27.13 13.65 20.74
N THR A 231 -27.02 14.43 21.81
CA THR A 231 -27.59 14.12 23.12
C THR A 231 -28.59 15.19 23.51
N MET A 232 -29.81 14.78 23.82
CA MET A 232 -30.82 15.66 24.42
C MET A 232 -30.44 15.96 25.86
N ASP A 233 -30.31 17.24 26.21
CA ASP A 233 -30.11 17.72 27.57
C ASP A 233 -31.45 17.88 28.30
N ALA A 234 -31.45 18.29 29.56
CA ALA A 234 -32.66 18.34 30.38
C ALA A 234 -33.68 19.35 29.81
N PRO A 235 -34.87 18.91 29.35
CA PRO A 235 -35.89 19.83 28.87
C PRO A 235 -36.55 20.62 30.01
N THR A 236 -37.11 21.79 29.69
CA THR A 236 -38.06 22.49 30.58
C THR A 236 -39.49 22.08 30.23
N ASN A 237 -40.35 21.92 31.23
CA ASN A 237 -41.77 21.57 31.03
C ASN A 237 -42.03 20.26 30.27
N ALA A 238 -40.99 19.44 30.10
CA ALA A 238 -41.07 18.09 29.55
C ALA A 238 -40.07 17.18 30.29
N ASP A 239 -40.28 15.88 30.22
CA ASP A 239 -39.30 14.87 30.58
C ASP A 239 -38.54 14.37 29.33
N LYS A 240 -37.43 13.67 29.53
CA LYS A 240 -36.76 12.98 28.42
C LYS A 240 -37.53 11.70 28.12
N GLY A 241 -37.94 11.53 26.87
CA GLY A 241 -38.52 10.29 26.38
C GLY A 241 -37.47 9.17 26.29
N THR A 242 -37.90 8.06 25.68
CA THR A 242 -37.04 6.86 25.57
C THR A 242 -35.85 7.08 24.64
N VAL A 243 -36.06 7.82 23.55
CA VAL A 243 -35.04 8.14 22.55
C VAL A 243 -34.48 9.54 22.80
N LYS A 244 -33.44 9.61 23.62
CA LYS A 244 -32.80 10.86 24.08
C LYS A 244 -31.40 11.09 23.49
N THR A 245 -30.96 10.20 22.61
CA THR A 245 -29.75 10.33 21.81
C THR A 245 -30.11 10.01 20.37
N PHE A 246 -29.43 10.66 19.43
CA PHE A 246 -29.63 10.45 18.00
C PHE A 246 -28.28 10.35 17.31
N ARG A 247 -28.09 9.35 16.45
CA ARG A 247 -26.91 9.18 15.61
C ARG A 247 -27.31 9.36 14.15
N LEU A 248 -26.76 10.39 13.50
CA LEU A 248 -26.89 10.57 12.06
C LEU A 248 -25.68 9.92 11.39
N ASP A 249 -25.91 8.88 10.60
CA ASP A 249 -24.90 8.21 9.77
C ASP A 249 -24.89 8.88 8.39
N ILE A 250 -23.74 9.42 7.97
CA ILE A 250 -23.47 10.02 6.66
C ILE A 250 -22.73 8.98 5.83
N THR A 251 -23.27 8.65 4.68
CA THR A 251 -22.71 7.67 3.75
C THR A 251 -22.25 8.34 2.47
N ASP A 252 -21.18 7.80 1.92
CA ASP A 252 -20.64 8.18 0.61
C ASP A 252 -20.67 6.96 -0.33
N PRO A 253 -21.77 6.76 -1.06
CA PRO A 253 -21.87 5.71 -2.05
C PRO A 253 -21.56 6.17 -3.49
N ALA A 254 -21.45 7.48 -3.75
CA ALA A 254 -21.31 8.01 -5.10
C ALA A 254 -19.86 8.10 -5.56
N ASP A 255 -18.92 8.32 -4.65
CA ASP A 255 -17.54 8.53 -5.02
C ASP A 255 -16.77 7.23 -5.27
N ALA A 256 -15.89 7.30 -6.26
CA ALA A 256 -15.05 6.17 -6.62
C ALA A 256 -13.78 6.18 -5.77
N PRO A 257 -13.30 5.01 -5.31
CA PRO A 257 -12.02 4.92 -4.62
C PRO A 257 -10.91 5.45 -5.51
N VAL A 258 -9.83 5.97 -4.91
CA VAL A 258 -8.65 6.42 -5.65
C VAL A 258 -8.01 5.29 -6.47
N ARG A 259 -7.17 5.66 -7.42
CA ARG A 259 -6.34 4.69 -8.16
C ARG A 259 -4.92 4.69 -7.63
N PHE A 260 -4.16 3.61 -7.82
CA PHE A 260 -2.73 3.58 -7.48
C PHE A 260 -1.85 3.11 -8.64
N SER A 261 -0.60 3.57 -8.65
CA SER A 261 0.38 3.25 -9.69
C SER A 261 1.80 3.42 -9.19
N PHE A 262 2.75 2.72 -9.81
CA PHE A 262 4.14 3.19 -9.84
C PHE A 262 4.22 4.47 -10.68
N ALA A 263 4.98 5.46 -10.21
CA ALA A 263 5.24 6.71 -10.93
C ALA A 263 6.41 7.49 -10.29
N THR A 264 6.95 8.50 -11.00
CA THR A 264 7.91 9.48 -10.47
C THR A 264 7.26 10.83 -10.15
N ALA A 265 6.02 11.06 -10.58
CA ALA A 265 5.18 12.19 -10.18
C ALA A 265 3.68 11.84 -10.20
N SER A 266 3.16 11.36 -11.33
CA SER A 266 1.78 10.89 -11.52
C SER A 266 1.70 9.89 -12.70
N ALA A 267 0.51 9.47 -13.14
CA ALA A 267 0.41 8.50 -14.23
C ALA A 267 1.20 8.92 -15.48
N GLY A 268 1.90 7.96 -16.08
CA GLY A 268 2.70 8.14 -17.29
C GLY A 268 4.13 8.64 -17.05
N THR A 269 4.54 8.77 -15.79
CA THR A 269 5.92 9.09 -15.40
C THR A 269 6.62 7.86 -14.82
N GLU A 270 7.07 6.95 -15.68
CA GLU A 270 7.65 5.67 -15.25
C GLU A 270 8.93 5.83 -14.39
N PRO A 271 9.13 4.97 -13.36
CA PRO A 271 10.42 4.84 -12.70
C PRO A 271 11.52 4.39 -13.67
N SER A 272 12.79 4.53 -13.27
CA SER A 272 13.90 3.98 -14.06
C SER A 272 13.73 2.47 -14.25
N ALA A 273 13.98 1.98 -15.46
CA ALA A 273 13.87 0.56 -15.79
C ALA A 273 15.16 -0.23 -15.47
N SER A 274 16.25 0.45 -15.10
CA SER A 274 17.50 -0.20 -14.71
C SER A 274 18.41 0.74 -13.91
N GLY A 275 19.45 0.16 -13.31
CA GLY A 275 20.57 0.85 -12.67
C GLY A 275 21.78 -0.07 -12.53
N ALA A 276 22.88 0.48 -12.02
CA ALA A 276 24.06 -0.29 -11.69
C ALA A 276 23.82 -1.11 -10.40
N GLU A 277 24.45 -2.28 -10.30
CA GLU A 277 24.39 -3.14 -9.11
C GLU A 277 24.90 -2.49 -7.81
N ASN A 278 25.63 -1.37 -7.90
CA ASN A 278 26.10 -0.58 -6.74
C ASN A 278 25.27 0.69 -6.48
N GLU A 279 24.07 0.79 -7.04
CA GLU A 279 23.16 1.92 -6.83
C GLU A 279 21.75 1.44 -6.51
N SER A 280 21.42 1.40 -5.20
CA SER A 280 20.11 0.98 -4.71
C SER A 280 18.97 1.87 -5.26
N PRO A 281 17.91 1.29 -5.83
CA PRO A 281 16.85 2.03 -6.49
C PRO A 281 15.84 2.63 -5.50
N THR A 282 15.02 3.54 -6.02
CA THR A 282 13.81 4.01 -5.33
C THR A 282 12.62 3.93 -6.26
N PHE A 283 11.48 3.49 -5.74
CA PHE A 283 10.22 3.44 -6.48
C PHE A 283 9.15 4.19 -5.71
N MET A 284 8.47 5.12 -6.37
CA MET A 284 7.37 5.84 -5.75
C MET A 284 6.03 5.24 -6.21
N VAL A 285 5.13 5.07 -5.24
CA VAL A 285 3.74 4.66 -5.43
C VAL A 285 2.88 5.87 -5.16
N VAL A 286 1.99 6.19 -6.10
CA VAL A 286 1.12 7.37 -6.05
C VAL A 286 -0.35 6.98 -5.98
N LEU A 287 -1.14 7.82 -5.32
CA LEU A 287 -2.60 7.81 -5.36
C LEU A 287 -3.08 8.83 -6.41
N LEU A 288 -3.92 8.37 -7.32
CA LEU A 288 -4.36 9.09 -8.51
C LEU A 288 -5.87 9.33 -8.44
N ASP A 289 -6.30 10.43 -9.04
CA ASP A 289 -7.72 10.72 -9.22
C ASP A 289 -8.36 9.63 -10.12
N PRO A 290 -9.52 9.06 -9.73
CA PRO A 290 -10.16 7.98 -10.47
C PRO A 290 -10.72 8.40 -11.83
N ASP A 291 -11.03 9.68 -12.03
CA ASP A 291 -11.57 10.26 -13.26
C ASP A 291 -10.46 10.84 -14.16
N ASP A 292 -9.41 11.43 -13.56
CA ASP A 292 -8.22 11.93 -14.27
C ASP A 292 -6.91 11.47 -13.62
N GLN A 293 -6.43 10.30 -14.02
CA GLN A 293 -5.21 9.69 -13.47
C GLN A 293 -3.92 10.50 -13.69
N THR A 294 -3.95 11.61 -14.42
CA THR A 294 -2.80 12.54 -14.49
C THR A 294 -2.64 13.39 -13.23
N LEU A 295 -3.68 13.44 -12.39
CA LEU A 295 -3.73 14.19 -11.13
C LEU A 295 -3.57 13.25 -9.93
N LEU A 296 -2.95 13.76 -8.87
CA LEU A 296 -2.88 13.09 -7.57
C LEU A 296 -4.15 13.41 -6.77
N LYS A 297 -4.62 12.44 -5.98
CA LYS A 297 -5.81 12.61 -5.12
C LYS A 297 -5.59 11.98 -3.75
N GLU A 298 -6.01 12.68 -2.70
CA GLU A 298 -6.07 12.13 -1.34
C GLU A 298 -7.17 11.06 -1.27
N SER A 299 -7.05 10.13 -0.33
CA SER A 299 -8.14 9.20 0.01
C SER A 299 -8.77 9.59 1.34
N GLY A 300 -10.09 9.45 1.43
CA GLY A 300 -10.86 9.52 2.67
C GLY A 300 -10.79 8.25 3.50
N LYS A 301 -10.26 7.16 2.92
CA LYS A 301 -10.06 5.87 3.58
C LYS A 301 -8.58 5.60 3.80
N GLU A 302 -8.28 4.78 4.80
CA GLU A 302 -6.95 4.20 4.91
C GLU A 302 -6.78 3.18 3.78
N ILE A 303 -5.62 3.23 3.11
CA ILE A 303 -5.28 2.32 2.01
C ILE A 303 -3.97 1.62 2.34
N THR A 304 -4.02 0.30 2.27
CA THR A 304 -2.88 -0.59 2.41
C THR A 304 -2.56 -1.19 1.05
N ILE A 305 -1.42 -0.78 0.49
CA ILE A 305 -0.88 -1.36 -0.74
C ILE A 305 0.27 -2.28 -0.38
N SER A 306 0.11 -3.56 -0.67
CA SER A 306 1.21 -4.52 -0.65
C SER A 306 2.06 -4.36 -1.91
N TRP A 307 3.35 -4.15 -1.76
CA TRP A 307 4.31 -4.24 -2.85
C TRP A 307 5.09 -5.54 -2.73
N THR A 308 5.31 -6.21 -3.85
CA THR A 308 6.00 -7.49 -3.92
C THR A 308 7.16 -7.40 -4.89
N ILE A 309 8.36 -7.78 -4.46
CA ILE A 309 9.46 -8.15 -5.36
C ILE A 309 9.32 -9.63 -5.68
N ALA A 310 9.36 -9.97 -6.96
CA ALA A 310 9.51 -11.33 -7.45
C ALA A 310 10.81 -11.43 -8.25
N LEU A 311 11.64 -12.41 -7.90
CA LEU A 311 12.89 -12.75 -8.57
C LEU A 311 12.67 -13.69 -9.76
N ASP A 312 11.49 -14.32 -9.85
CA ASP A 312 11.18 -15.39 -10.81
C ASP A 312 10.82 -14.91 -12.22
N GLY A 313 11.23 -13.68 -12.59
CA GLY A 313 11.32 -13.24 -13.99
C GLY A 313 10.12 -13.54 -14.89
N THR A 314 8.91 -13.72 -14.36
CA THR A 314 7.70 -14.17 -15.08
C THR A 314 7.15 -13.11 -16.06
N ASN A 315 8.03 -12.25 -16.58
CA ASN A 315 7.81 -11.20 -17.58
C ASN A 315 7.53 -11.72 -19.00
N SER A 316 7.30 -13.02 -19.17
CA SER A 316 7.08 -13.68 -20.48
C SER A 316 8.28 -13.60 -21.44
N ASP A 317 9.47 -13.27 -20.93
CA ASP A 317 10.75 -13.16 -21.64
C ASP A 317 11.83 -13.91 -20.85
N ALA A 318 12.06 -15.18 -21.21
CA ALA A 318 12.99 -16.06 -20.51
C ALA A 318 14.45 -15.55 -20.46
N ALA A 319 14.79 -14.50 -21.21
CA ALA A 319 16.09 -13.83 -21.14
C ALA A 319 16.23 -12.89 -19.93
N LYS A 320 15.15 -12.68 -19.17
CA LYS A 320 15.07 -11.75 -18.03
C LYS A 320 14.60 -12.47 -16.76
N ASP A 321 14.96 -13.74 -16.64
CA ASP A 321 14.57 -14.67 -15.56
C ASP A 321 15.78 -15.20 -14.79
N ALA A 322 16.88 -14.46 -14.86
CA ALA A 322 18.09 -14.69 -14.09
C ALA A 322 18.21 -13.51 -13.13
N THR A 323 17.51 -13.55 -12.01
CA THR A 323 17.86 -12.68 -10.88
C THR A 323 18.10 -13.52 -9.67
N GLU A 324 19.27 -13.38 -9.09
CA GLU A 324 19.63 -14.08 -7.89
C GLU A 324 19.31 -13.22 -6.66
N ALA A 325 18.95 -13.90 -5.57
CA ALA A 325 18.69 -13.20 -4.30
C ALA A 325 19.98 -12.61 -3.68
N ILE A 326 21.14 -12.87 -4.29
CA ILE A 326 22.48 -12.61 -3.75
C ILE A 326 22.85 -11.13 -3.90
N ASP A 327 22.35 -10.46 -4.94
CA ASP A 327 22.56 -9.03 -5.19
C ASP A 327 21.88 -8.13 -4.16
N PHE A 328 20.89 -8.67 -3.44
CA PHE A 328 20.10 -7.91 -2.49
C PHE A 328 20.69 -8.01 -1.08
N LYS A 329 21.07 -6.86 -0.54
CA LYS A 329 21.27 -6.66 0.88
C LYS A 329 19.94 -6.57 1.63
N LEU A 330 18.98 -5.87 1.02
CA LEU A 330 17.59 -5.80 1.46
C LEU A 330 16.65 -5.86 0.24
N PRO A 331 15.52 -6.54 0.35
CA PRO A 331 15.10 -7.36 1.49
C PRO A 331 15.89 -8.67 1.59
N ASP A 332 16.01 -9.22 2.80
CA ASP A 332 16.45 -10.60 2.97
C ASP A 332 15.30 -11.54 2.55
N PHE A 333 15.54 -12.30 1.49
CA PHE A 333 14.54 -13.24 0.94
C PHE A 333 14.43 -14.54 1.75
N ASP A 334 15.34 -14.85 2.68
CA ASP A 334 15.36 -16.10 3.49
C ASP A 334 15.18 -17.38 2.64
N GLY A 335 15.80 -17.38 1.44
CA GLY A 335 15.71 -18.47 0.46
C GLY A 335 14.40 -18.56 -0.33
N ALA A 336 13.49 -17.57 -0.19
CA ALA A 336 12.32 -17.42 -1.04
C ALA A 336 12.66 -16.73 -2.37
N THR A 337 11.77 -16.81 -3.35
CA THR A 337 11.88 -16.13 -4.65
C THR A 337 11.07 -14.83 -4.71
N SER A 338 10.50 -14.41 -3.59
CA SER A 338 9.70 -13.19 -3.51
C SER A 338 9.71 -12.62 -2.09
N TYR A 339 9.52 -11.31 -2.01
CA TYR A 339 9.37 -10.56 -0.76
C TYR A 339 8.19 -9.60 -0.87
N THR A 340 7.37 -9.50 0.16
CA THR A 340 6.21 -8.61 0.20
C THR A 340 6.24 -7.74 1.45
N ALA A 341 6.01 -6.45 1.29
CA ALA A 341 5.77 -5.50 2.39
C ALA A 341 4.65 -4.52 2.02
N ASN A 342 4.26 -3.67 2.98
CA ASN A 342 3.11 -2.79 2.83
C ASN A 342 3.51 -1.32 2.88
N LEU A 343 2.82 -0.52 2.07
CA LEU A 343 2.71 0.92 2.19
C LEU A 343 1.31 1.23 2.74
N VAL A 344 1.23 2.14 3.71
CA VAL A 344 -0.04 2.56 4.31
C VAL A 344 -0.23 4.05 4.09
N PHE A 345 -1.25 4.40 3.30
CA PHE A 345 -1.72 5.78 3.14
C PHE A 345 -2.84 6.01 4.14
N SER A 346 -2.64 6.94 5.07
CA SER A 346 -3.67 7.32 6.04
C SER A 346 -4.41 8.57 5.58
N PRO A 347 -5.75 8.63 5.71
CA PRO A 347 -6.53 9.83 5.43
C PRO A 347 -6.17 10.93 6.42
N ARG A 348 -6.39 12.19 6.04
CA ARG A 348 -6.15 13.31 6.98
C ARG A 348 -7.31 13.44 7.93
N THR A 349 -7.00 13.72 9.20
CA THR A 349 -8.00 13.93 10.27
C THR A 349 -8.23 15.42 10.58
N GLY A 350 -7.73 16.31 9.72
CA GLY A 350 -7.78 17.75 9.89
C GLY A 350 -7.19 18.47 8.67
N SER A 351 -7.46 19.76 8.58
CA SER A 351 -7.20 20.61 7.40
C SER A 351 -5.80 21.24 7.37
N ASP A 352 -5.06 21.21 8.48
CA ASP A 352 -3.75 21.84 8.61
C ASP A 352 -2.65 21.20 7.74
N THR A 353 -2.79 19.93 7.36
CA THR A 353 -1.78 19.18 6.60
C THR A 353 -2.44 18.18 5.68
N ALA A 354 -2.04 18.20 4.41
CA ALA A 354 -2.49 17.22 3.43
C ALA A 354 -2.00 15.81 3.79
N ALA A 355 -2.86 14.81 3.56
CA ALA A 355 -2.49 13.41 3.57
C ALA A 355 -1.50 13.12 2.43
N PRO A 356 -0.63 12.12 2.60
CA PRO A 356 0.27 11.73 1.52
C PRO A 356 -0.53 11.19 0.33
N THR A 357 -0.25 11.72 -0.86
CA THR A 357 -0.71 11.14 -2.14
C THR A 357 0.39 10.32 -2.80
N SER A 358 1.55 10.18 -2.16
CA SER A 358 2.66 9.38 -2.65
C SER A 358 3.50 8.85 -1.49
N LEU A 359 3.96 7.61 -1.61
CA LEU A 359 4.93 6.99 -0.71
C LEU A 359 6.07 6.37 -1.52
N THR A 360 7.26 6.31 -0.93
CA THR A 360 8.46 5.81 -1.60
C THR A 360 8.90 4.50 -0.96
N ILE A 361 9.09 3.49 -1.80
CA ILE A 361 9.91 2.31 -1.51
C ILE A 361 11.35 2.74 -1.74
N GLY A 362 12.08 2.96 -0.64
CA GLY A 362 13.39 3.60 -0.65
C GLY A 362 14.54 2.62 -0.45
N THR A 363 15.74 3.17 -0.27
CA THR A 363 16.95 2.38 0.00
C THR A 363 16.95 1.69 1.36
N SER A 364 15.97 2.02 2.23
CA SER A 364 15.72 1.27 3.47
C SER A 364 14.94 -0.02 3.25
N ASP A 365 14.26 -0.13 2.11
CA ASP A 365 13.39 -1.24 1.74
C ASP A 365 14.07 -2.13 0.69
N ILE A 366 14.77 -1.53 -0.27
CA ILE A 366 15.52 -2.19 -1.34
C ILE A 366 16.94 -1.66 -1.33
N ASP A 367 17.90 -2.53 -1.04
CA ASP A 367 19.32 -2.19 -0.96
C ASP A 367 20.14 -3.27 -1.66
N PHE A 368 21.06 -2.89 -2.54
CA PHE A 368 21.94 -3.83 -3.22
C PHE A 368 23.26 -4.03 -2.44
N GLU A 369 23.94 -5.15 -2.67
CA GLU A 369 25.25 -5.43 -2.10
C GLU A 369 26.36 -4.73 -2.91
N ASP A 370 26.74 -3.51 -2.51
CA ASP A 370 27.81 -2.70 -3.13
C ASP A 370 29.19 -3.40 -3.27
N ALA A 371 29.38 -4.57 -2.66
CA ALA A 371 30.63 -5.31 -2.59
C ALA A 371 30.59 -6.62 -3.39
N ASP A 372 29.59 -6.82 -4.25
CA ASP A 372 29.70 -7.89 -5.23
C ASP A 372 30.93 -7.66 -6.12
N VAL A 373 31.60 -8.77 -6.41
CA VAL A 373 32.84 -8.85 -7.20
C VAL A 373 32.72 -10.05 -8.15
N THR A 374 31.55 -10.20 -8.75
CA THR A 374 31.13 -11.33 -9.57
C THR A 374 30.74 -10.81 -10.94
N TYR A 375 31.42 -11.29 -11.98
CA TYR A 375 31.07 -10.90 -13.33
C TYR A 375 29.83 -11.67 -13.83
N GLU A 376 28.81 -10.95 -14.25
CA GLU A 376 27.53 -11.54 -14.60
C GLU A 376 26.78 -10.78 -15.71
N SER A 377 25.66 -11.36 -16.14
CA SER A 377 24.74 -10.71 -17.09
C SER A 377 23.79 -9.75 -16.36
N THR A 378 23.17 -8.83 -17.10
CA THR A 378 22.10 -8.01 -16.53
C THR A 378 20.95 -8.87 -16.00
N GLU A 379 20.66 -8.73 -14.71
CA GLU A 379 19.60 -9.41 -14.00
C GLU A 379 18.32 -8.55 -13.94
N TYR A 380 17.15 -9.13 -13.63
CA TYR A 380 15.85 -8.44 -13.65
C TYR A 380 14.84 -8.92 -12.60
N PHE A 381 14.46 -8.07 -11.65
CA PHE A 381 13.32 -8.35 -10.79
C PHE A 381 12.06 -7.59 -11.21
N LYS A 382 10.91 -8.10 -10.78
CA LYS A 382 9.61 -7.47 -10.97
C LYS A 382 9.09 -6.93 -9.64
N LEU A 383 8.65 -5.68 -9.63
CA LEU A 383 7.78 -5.16 -8.59
C LEU A 383 6.32 -5.25 -9.01
N SER A 384 5.45 -5.67 -8.09
CA SER A 384 4.01 -5.67 -8.28
C SER A 384 3.30 -5.04 -7.09
N LEU A 385 2.27 -4.27 -7.34
CA LEU A 385 1.38 -3.66 -6.36
C LEU A 385 0.08 -4.46 -6.30
N ALA A 386 -0.32 -4.80 -5.09
CA ALA A 386 -1.61 -5.41 -4.79
C ALA A 386 -2.28 -4.63 -3.68
N GLU A 387 -3.58 -4.49 -3.82
CA GLU A 387 -4.45 -3.84 -2.85
C GLU A 387 -4.86 -4.87 -1.78
N ALA A 388 -4.94 -4.46 -0.51
CA ALA A 388 -5.16 -5.37 0.63
C ALA A 388 -6.48 -5.18 1.40
N ASP A 389 -7.13 -4.01 1.34
CA ASP A 389 -8.31 -3.61 2.12
C ASP A 389 -9.59 -3.27 1.32
N GLY A 390 -9.54 -3.25 0.00
CA GLY A 390 -10.60 -2.89 -0.93
C GLY A 390 -10.77 -1.39 -1.21
N ASN A 391 -9.92 -0.51 -0.67
CA ASN A 391 -10.17 0.94 -0.68
C ASN A 391 -9.49 1.70 -1.83
N ALA A 392 -8.82 0.99 -2.74
CA ALA A 392 -8.21 1.56 -3.93
C ALA A 392 -8.28 0.58 -5.12
N VAL A 393 -7.92 1.04 -6.32
CA VAL A 393 -7.87 0.18 -7.51
C VAL A 393 -6.62 0.49 -8.34
N VAL A 394 -6.01 -0.50 -9.00
CA VAL A 394 -4.87 -0.26 -9.89
C VAL A 394 -5.27 0.73 -11.00
N GLY A 395 -4.41 1.69 -11.30
CA GLY A 395 -4.60 2.61 -12.42
C GLY A 395 -4.70 1.88 -13.76
N ASN A 396 -5.44 2.47 -14.69
CA ASN A 396 -5.80 1.81 -15.96
C ASN A 396 -5.73 2.75 -17.18
N SER A 397 -5.26 3.98 -17.01
CA SER A 397 -5.13 4.96 -18.08
C SER A 397 -3.83 5.73 -17.96
N ASN A 398 -3.47 6.47 -19.02
CA ASN A 398 -2.32 7.39 -19.03
C ASN A 398 -0.95 6.73 -18.70
N GLY A 399 -0.83 5.42 -18.84
CA GLY A 399 0.39 4.67 -18.49
C GLY A 399 0.46 4.23 -17.02
N ALA A 400 -0.60 4.45 -16.23
CA ALA A 400 -0.65 3.92 -14.87
C ALA A 400 -0.55 2.39 -14.88
N THR A 401 0.26 1.85 -13.97
CA THR A 401 0.58 0.43 -13.87
C THR A 401 0.85 0.04 -12.42
N GLY A 402 0.38 -1.15 -12.04
CA GLY A 402 0.72 -1.80 -10.78
C GLY A 402 1.98 -2.65 -10.87
N GLU A 403 2.63 -2.73 -12.03
CA GLU A 403 3.81 -3.56 -12.26
C GLU A 403 4.96 -2.72 -12.79
N HIS A 404 6.18 -3.00 -12.33
CA HIS A 404 7.41 -2.38 -12.81
C HIS A 404 8.53 -3.42 -12.91
N TYR A 405 9.37 -3.31 -13.91
CA TYR A 405 10.54 -4.16 -14.09
C TYR A 405 11.82 -3.35 -13.91
N TYR A 406 12.78 -3.92 -13.20
CA TYR A 406 14.04 -3.25 -12.95
C TYR A 406 15.22 -4.16 -13.27
N GLY A 407 16.09 -3.71 -14.17
CA GLY A 407 17.32 -4.39 -14.53
C GLY A 407 18.50 -3.96 -13.67
N ILE A 408 19.24 -4.93 -13.14
CA ILE A 408 20.47 -4.74 -12.37
C ILE A 408 21.64 -4.94 -13.34
N THR A 409 22.46 -3.90 -13.54
CA THR A 409 23.55 -3.92 -14.52
C THR A 409 24.87 -4.15 -13.82
N ASN A 410 25.53 -5.26 -14.17
CA ASN A 410 26.89 -5.58 -13.77
C ASN A 410 27.87 -4.43 -14.09
N ILE A 411 28.66 -4.03 -13.11
CA ILE A 411 29.79 -3.09 -13.21
C ILE A 411 31.15 -3.77 -13.07
N ASP A 412 31.15 -5.04 -12.64
CA ASP A 412 32.38 -5.79 -12.46
C ASP A 412 33.11 -6.08 -13.77
N SER A 413 34.43 -6.07 -13.70
CA SER A 413 35.29 -6.39 -14.83
C SER A 413 35.31 -7.90 -15.09
N ARG A 414 35.48 -8.28 -16.36
CA ARG A 414 35.65 -9.68 -16.75
C ARG A 414 36.84 -10.32 -15.99
N PRO A 415 36.73 -11.60 -15.56
CA PRO A 415 37.86 -12.33 -15.02
C PRO A 415 39.04 -12.37 -16.02
N VAL A 416 40.26 -12.45 -15.52
CA VAL A 416 41.46 -12.64 -16.35
C VAL A 416 41.84 -14.12 -16.29
N ILE A 417 42.07 -14.77 -17.43
CA ILE A 417 42.59 -16.15 -17.51
C ILE A 417 44.01 -16.17 -18.06
N PHE A 418 44.85 -17.08 -17.56
CA PHE A 418 46.25 -17.21 -17.97
C PHE A 418 46.69 -18.68 -17.99
N LEU A 419 47.69 -19.00 -18.82
CA LEU A 419 48.33 -20.30 -18.87
C LEU A 419 49.23 -20.49 -17.65
N THR A 420 49.10 -21.63 -16.97
CA THR A 420 49.89 -21.95 -15.78
C THR A 420 51.29 -22.45 -16.11
N ASP A 421 51.45 -23.03 -17.29
CA ASP A 421 52.74 -23.48 -17.80
C ASP A 421 53.59 -22.25 -18.13
N SER A 422 54.56 -21.96 -17.26
CA SER A 422 55.38 -20.73 -17.28
C SER A 422 56.01 -20.41 -18.64
N ASP A 423 56.42 -19.15 -18.83
CA ASP A 423 57.24 -18.64 -19.94
C ASP A 423 58.52 -19.45 -20.26
N ASN A 424 58.93 -20.40 -19.41
CA ASN A 424 60.09 -21.26 -19.63
C ASN A 424 59.84 -22.39 -20.65
N GLY A 425 58.62 -22.51 -21.16
CA GLY A 425 58.22 -23.53 -22.13
C GLY A 425 58.02 -24.92 -21.52
N VAL A 426 57.45 -25.81 -22.34
CA VAL A 426 57.13 -27.20 -22.02
C VAL A 426 57.88 -28.12 -22.97
N SER A 427 58.35 -29.27 -22.50
CA SER A 427 58.94 -30.29 -23.38
C SER A 427 58.18 -31.61 -23.28
N ILE A 428 57.76 -32.14 -24.42
CA ILE A 428 57.20 -33.48 -24.56
C ILE A 428 58.11 -34.34 -25.44
N TYR A 429 58.05 -35.65 -25.28
CA TYR A 429 58.91 -36.59 -26.00
C TYR A 429 58.10 -37.35 -27.03
N GLU A 430 58.61 -37.41 -28.25
CA GLU A 430 58.05 -38.23 -29.32
C GLU A 430 57.79 -39.67 -28.84
N LYS A 431 58.85 -40.32 -28.31
CA LYS A 431 58.74 -41.64 -27.70
C LYS A 431 58.46 -41.58 -26.20
N SER A 432 57.28 -42.07 -25.79
CA SER A 432 56.82 -42.15 -24.38
C SER A 432 57.76 -42.88 -23.40
N SER A 433 58.70 -43.69 -23.88
CA SER A 433 59.71 -44.34 -23.03
C SER A 433 60.84 -43.42 -22.58
N GLN A 434 60.97 -42.23 -23.19
CA GLN A 434 62.01 -41.24 -22.90
C GLN A 434 61.54 -40.12 -21.98
N GLY A 435 60.23 -39.87 -21.98
CA GLY A 435 59.54 -38.94 -21.09
C GLY A 435 58.06 -38.87 -21.43
N ALA A 436 57.35 -37.89 -20.89
CA ALA A 436 55.94 -37.71 -21.18
C ALA A 436 55.76 -37.32 -22.65
N SER A 437 54.95 -38.09 -23.39
CA SER A 437 54.61 -37.80 -24.79
C SER A 437 53.35 -36.96 -24.94
N ALA A 438 52.79 -36.48 -23.83
CA ALA A 438 51.66 -35.57 -23.81
C ALA A 438 51.77 -34.67 -22.59
N HIS A 439 51.25 -33.46 -22.72
CA HIS A 439 51.17 -32.49 -21.64
C HIS A 439 49.78 -31.88 -21.61
N ASP A 440 49.25 -31.69 -20.41
CA ASP A 440 47.97 -31.02 -20.21
C ASP A 440 48.23 -29.57 -19.87
N PHE A 441 47.96 -28.68 -20.83
CA PHE A 441 48.16 -27.25 -20.68
C PHE A 441 46.99 -26.67 -19.92
N GLN A 442 47.21 -26.37 -18.64
CA GLN A 442 46.19 -25.85 -17.76
C GLN A 442 46.17 -24.32 -17.80
N PHE A 443 44.99 -23.75 -17.86
CA PHE A 443 44.76 -22.31 -17.66
C PHE A 443 43.83 -22.08 -16.48
N GLU A 444 44.08 -20.98 -15.77
CA GLU A 444 43.41 -20.64 -14.51
C GLU A 444 42.93 -19.20 -14.51
N VAL A 445 41.98 -18.89 -13.62
CA VAL A 445 41.59 -17.51 -13.33
C VAL A 445 42.68 -16.84 -12.49
N LEU A 446 43.09 -15.64 -12.89
CA LEU A 446 44.13 -14.87 -12.24
C LEU A 446 43.72 -14.55 -10.79
N SER A 447 44.64 -14.84 -9.85
CA SER A 447 44.40 -14.62 -8.41
C SER A 447 44.26 -13.15 -7.98
N THR A 448 44.46 -12.20 -8.90
CA THR A 448 44.30 -10.75 -8.68
C THR A 448 43.19 -10.21 -9.57
N GLY A 449 42.33 -9.36 -9.03
CA GLY A 449 41.15 -8.84 -9.74
C GLY A 449 39.90 -9.68 -9.45
N ILE A 450 38.91 -9.58 -10.35
CA ILE A 450 37.67 -10.34 -10.30
C ILE A 450 37.96 -11.82 -10.55
N GLN A 451 37.45 -12.66 -9.64
CA GLN A 451 37.72 -14.11 -9.62
C GLN A 451 36.46 -14.95 -9.71
N LYS A 452 35.29 -14.31 -9.74
CA LYS A 452 34.00 -14.97 -9.82
C LYS A 452 33.28 -14.54 -11.07
N SER A 453 32.53 -15.46 -11.66
CA SER A 453 31.68 -15.18 -12.80
C SER A 453 30.51 -16.16 -12.84
N GLU A 454 29.31 -15.66 -13.09
CA GLU A 454 28.10 -16.47 -13.25
C GLU A 454 27.90 -16.94 -14.69
N VAL A 455 28.61 -16.30 -15.63
CA VAL A 455 28.70 -16.72 -17.03
C VAL A 455 29.92 -17.63 -17.25
N PRO A 456 29.84 -18.61 -18.17
CA PRO A 456 30.96 -19.51 -18.46
C PRO A 456 32.11 -18.75 -19.14
N ILE A 457 33.34 -19.23 -18.98
CA ILE A 457 34.52 -18.65 -19.65
C ILE A 457 34.92 -19.52 -20.83
N ASN A 458 35.12 -18.92 -22.01
CA ASN A 458 35.61 -19.60 -23.21
C ASN A 458 37.03 -19.13 -23.58
N ALA A 459 37.98 -20.06 -23.57
CA ALA A 459 39.35 -19.85 -24.03
C ALA A 459 39.53 -20.47 -25.42
N TYR A 460 40.18 -19.74 -26.34
CA TYR A 460 40.36 -20.18 -27.72
C TYR A 460 41.82 -20.49 -28.00
N PHE A 461 42.10 -21.74 -28.39
CA PHE A 461 43.45 -22.23 -28.60
C PHE A 461 43.80 -22.34 -30.08
N LYS A 462 45.06 -22.05 -30.40
CA LYS A 462 45.66 -22.32 -31.70
C LYS A 462 47.15 -22.61 -31.57
N VAL A 463 47.67 -23.36 -32.52
CA VAL A 463 49.10 -23.64 -32.64
C VAL A 463 49.70 -22.78 -33.76
N SER A 464 50.90 -22.25 -33.52
CA SER A 464 51.67 -21.50 -34.51
C SER A 464 53.17 -21.79 -34.39
N ALA A 465 53.95 -21.54 -35.45
CA ALA A 465 55.41 -21.65 -35.39
C ALA A 465 55.97 -20.58 -34.45
N THR A 466 57.10 -20.88 -33.81
CA THR A 466 57.90 -19.82 -33.18
C THR A 466 58.53 -18.92 -34.27
N ALA A 467 59.27 -17.89 -33.88
CA ALA A 467 60.04 -17.07 -34.82
C ALA A 467 61.42 -17.69 -35.16
N SER A 468 61.66 -18.95 -34.76
CA SER A 468 62.95 -19.61 -34.77
C SER A 468 63.23 -20.33 -36.11
N GLY A 469 64.50 -20.60 -36.39
CA GLY A 469 64.88 -21.50 -37.49
C GLY A 469 64.66 -22.98 -37.16
N SER A 470 64.34 -23.29 -35.90
CA SER A 470 64.05 -24.63 -35.36
C SER A 470 62.61 -25.10 -35.63
N ASP A 471 61.75 -24.25 -36.21
CA ASP A 471 60.33 -24.58 -36.44
C ASP A 471 60.05 -25.12 -37.85
N ASN A 472 61.09 -25.32 -38.67
CA ASN A 472 60.92 -25.62 -40.10
C ASN A 472 60.37 -27.03 -40.37
N ASP A 473 60.41 -27.91 -39.37
CA ASP A 473 59.94 -29.29 -39.41
C ASP A 473 58.78 -29.60 -38.46
N ALA A 474 58.39 -28.69 -37.55
CA ALA A 474 57.36 -28.91 -36.51
C ALA A 474 55.90 -29.08 -37.02
N ASP A 475 55.72 -29.39 -38.32
CA ASP A 475 54.47 -29.64 -39.05
C ASP A 475 53.23 -29.09 -38.33
N ILE A 476 53.15 -27.76 -38.28
CA ILE A 476 52.21 -27.03 -37.41
C ILE A 476 50.79 -26.93 -37.99
N ALA A 477 50.64 -27.14 -39.30
CA ALA A 477 49.40 -26.91 -40.02
C ALA A 477 49.21 -27.93 -41.12
N TYR A 478 48.00 -28.49 -41.18
CA TYR A 478 47.60 -29.45 -42.18
C TYR A 478 46.48 -28.90 -43.08
N SER A 479 46.56 -29.17 -44.38
CA SER A 479 45.48 -28.83 -45.33
C SER A 479 45.04 -30.08 -46.10
N GLY A 480 43.83 -30.59 -45.86
CA GLY A 480 43.32 -31.76 -46.58
C GLY A 480 42.46 -32.72 -45.74
N THR A 481 42.60 -34.04 -45.98
CA THR A 481 42.02 -35.12 -45.16
C THR A 481 43.08 -35.69 -44.22
N TYR A 482 43.02 -35.31 -42.95
CA TYR A 482 44.05 -35.65 -41.95
C TYR A 482 44.30 -37.16 -41.88
N GLU A 483 45.57 -37.55 -41.99
CA GLU A 483 46.08 -38.87 -41.68
C GLU A 483 47.03 -38.78 -40.48
N ALA A 484 47.13 -39.88 -39.74
CA ALA A 484 48.03 -39.95 -38.59
C ALA A 484 49.49 -39.76 -39.02
N GLY A 485 50.19 -38.79 -38.43
CA GLY A 485 51.57 -38.40 -38.77
C GLY A 485 51.70 -37.28 -39.78
N ASP A 486 50.60 -36.60 -40.11
CA ASP A 486 50.64 -35.35 -40.89
C ASP A 486 51.07 -34.13 -40.05
N LEU A 487 51.13 -34.26 -38.72
CA LEU A 487 51.53 -33.23 -37.76
C LEU A 487 52.34 -33.92 -36.65
N ASP A 488 53.37 -33.26 -36.13
CA ASP A 488 54.21 -33.79 -35.03
C ASP A 488 53.51 -33.75 -33.68
N TYR A 489 52.40 -33.00 -33.61
CA TYR A 489 51.50 -32.98 -32.47
C TYR A 489 50.12 -33.52 -32.84
N THR A 490 49.40 -33.98 -31.83
CA THR A 490 48.01 -34.38 -31.92
C THR A 490 47.20 -33.77 -30.78
N TYR A 491 45.98 -33.38 -31.08
CA TYR A 491 44.92 -33.00 -30.15
C TYR A 491 43.77 -34.00 -30.32
N ASN A 492 43.44 -34.76 -29.27
CA ASN A 492 42.42 -35.82 -29.35
C ASN A 492 42.59 -36.78 -30.55
N SER A 493 43.84 -37.12 -30.87
CA SER A 493 44.21 -37.96 -32.03
C SER A 493 43.95 -37.34 -33.41
N GLY A 494 43.71 -36.02 -33.48
CA GLY A 494 43.56 -35.22 -34.69
C GLY A 494 44.37 -33.91 -34.63
N PRO A 495 44.19 -33.01 -35.62
CA PRO A 495 44.77 -31.66 -35.58
C PRO A 495 44.08 -30.80 -34.51
N LEU A 496 44.76 -29.76 -34.03
CA LEU A 496 44.12 -28.67 -33.30
C LEU A 496 43.58 -27.66 -34.33
N ASP A 497 42.26 -27.53 -34.41
CA ASP A 497 41.63 -26.54 -35.29
C ASP A 497 41.94 -25.11 -34.82
N ASP A 498 41.94 -24.16 -35.76
CA ASP A 498 42.10 -22.74 -35.42
C ASP A 498 40.93 -22.26 -34.55
N ASN A 499 41.26 -21.61 -33.42
CA ASN A 499 40.32 -21.19 -32.38
C ASN A 499 39.53 -22.36 -31.77
N GLN A 500 40.21 -23.46 -31.44
CA GLN A 500 39.62 -24.54 -30.65
C GLN A 500 39.18 -24.00 -29.29
N SER A 501 37.87 -24.02 -29.02
CA SER A 501 37.30 -23.56 -27.76
C SER A 501 37.48 -24.59 -26.65
N VAL A 502 37.88 -24.12 -25.47
CA VAL A 502 37.79 -24.84 -24.19
C VAL A 502 36.98 -23.98 -23.22
N THR A 503 35.91 -24.55 -22.67
CA THR A 503 34.97 -23.83 -21.81
C THR A 503 35.14 -24.26 -20.36
N ILE A 504 35.30 -23.30 -19.46
CA ILE A 504 35.08 -23.50 -18.03
C ILE A 504 33.62 -23.21 -17.75
N SER A 505 32.86 -24.21 -17.32
CA SER A 505 31.45 -24.03 -16.96
C SER A 505 31.31 -23.16 -15.71
N ALA A 506 30.34 -22.23 -15.73
CA ALA A 506 29.92 -21.49 -14.55
C ALA A 506 29.28 -22.41 -13.48
N PRO A 507 29.24 -22.00 -12.20
CA PRO A 507 29.83 -20.77 -11.66
C PRO A 507 31.36 -20.84 -11.57
N ILE A 508 32.01 -19.74 -11.92
CA ILE A 508 33.47 -19.59 -11.90
C ILE A 508 33.93 -19.11 -10.52
N THR A 509 35.03 -19.67 -10.05
CA THR A 509 35.72 -19.25 -8.83
C THR A 509 37.20 -19.07 -9.14
N GLY A 510 37.96 -18.46 -8.22
CA GLY A 510 39.43 -18.35 -8.34
C GLY A 510 40.18 -19.68 -8.35
N SER A 511 39.49 -20.82 -8.15
CA SER A 511 40.04 -22.18 -8.29
C SER A 511 39.59 -22.90 -9.56
N SER A 512 38.77 -22.26 -10.38
CA SER A 512 38.28 -22.84 -11.62
C SER A 512 39.39 -22.86 -12.66
N THR A 513 39.56 -24.01 -13.31
CA THR A 513 40.64 -24.25 -14.27
C THR A 513 40.07 -24.92 -15.52
N GLY A 514 40.63 -24.62 -16.68
CA GLY A 514 40.43 -25.40 -17.90
C GLY A 514 41.75 -26.02 -18.34
N SER A 515 41.69 -27.01 -19.23
CA SER A 515 42.91 -27.59 -19.79
C SER A 515 42.72 -28.07 -21.21
N ILE A 516 43.83 -28.08 -21.94
CA ILE A 516 43.92 -28.65 -23.29
C ILE A 516 45.15 -29.55 -23.37
N THR A 517 44.96 -30.78 -23.83
CA THR A 517 46.06 -31.75 -23.93
C THR A 517 46.59 -31.82 -25.35
N LEU A 518 47.88 -31.54 -25.54
CA LEU A 518 48.59 -31.88 -26.78
C LEU A 518 49.54 -33.05 -26.54
N ALA A 519 49.64 -33.94 -27.52
CA ALA A 519 50.52 -35.10 -27.50
C ALA A 519 51.45 -35.11 -28.70
N ALA A 520 52.70 -35.53 -28.53
CA ALA A 520 53.61 -35.77 -29.64
C ALA A 520 53.15 -37.01 -30.43
N TYR A 521 53.37 -36.98 -31.74
CA TYR A 521 53.15 -38.11 -32.62
C TYR A 521 54.43 -38.95 -32.73
N ASP A 522 54.40 -40.21 -32.24
CA ASP A 522 55.54 -41.14 -32.32
C ASP A 522 55.58 -41.77 -33.72
N ASP A 523 56.53 -41.35 -34.55
CA ASP A 523 56.62 -41.73 -35.94
C ASP A 523 57.83 -42.68 -36.18
N ALA A 524 58.38 -42.78 -37.39
CA ALA A 524 59.56 -43.62 -37.67
C ALA A 524 60.69 -42.84 -38.36
N LEU A 525 60.57 -41.52 -38.41
CA LEU A 525 61.52 -40.59 -38.98
C LEU A 525 62.46 -40.10 -37.87
N TYR A 526 63.68 -39.76 -38.25
CA TYR A 526 64.64 -39.19 -37.31
C TYR A 526 64.77 -37.69 -37.56
N GLU A 527 64.08 -36.92 -36.74
CA GLU A 527 63.96 -35.47 -36.87
C GLU A 527 64.72 -34.74 -35.76
N GLN A 528 64.72 -33.42 -35.83
CA GLN A 528 65.39 -32.56 -34.85
C GLN A 528 64.45 -32.27 -33.68
N ASP A 529 64.92 -31.53 -32.68
CA ASP A 529 63.97 -31.06 -31.67
C ASP A 529 63.16 -29.92 -32.32
N GLU A 530 61.85 -30.02 -32.24
CA GLU A 530 60.90 -29.13 -32.89
C GLU A 530 60.24 -28.20 -31.89
N THR A 531 59.97 -26.97 -32.28
CA THR A 531 59.34 -25.97 -31.41
C THR A 531 58.07 -25.40 -32.04
N LEU A 532 57.01 -25.28 -31.23
CA LEU A 532 55.75 -24.63 -31.59
C LEU A 532 55.26 -23.74 -30.44
N VAL A 533 54.36 -22.82 -30.73
CA VAL A 533 53.66 -21.99 -29.74
C VAL A 533 52.22 -22.45 -29.65
N LEU A 534 51.79 -22.84 -28.44
CA LEU A 534 50.38 -22.93 -28.10
C LEU A 534 49.94 -21.57 -27.55
N GLY A 535 49.04 -20.91 -28.27
CA GLY A 535 48.46 -19.65 -27.80
C GLY A 535 47.01 -19.81 -27.35
N MET A 536 46.70 -19.21 -26.20
CA MET A 536 45.38 -19.05 -25.64
C MET A 536 44.89 -17.62 -25.87
N TYR A 537 43.72 -17.48 -26.49
CA TYR A 537 43.16 -16.20 -26.92
C TYR A 537 41.80 -15.97 -26.26
N THR A 538 41.53 -14.70 -25.95
CA THR A 538 40.22 -14.22 -25.52
C THR A 538 39.65 -13.21 -26.52
N TYR A 539 38.35 -13.29 -26.74
CA TYR A 539 37.64 -12.45 -27.71
C TYR A 539 36.41 -11.80 -27.08
N ASP A 540 36.17 -10.53 -27.44
CA ASP A 540 34.91 -9.84 -27.16
C ASP A 540 33.78 -10.34 -28.10
N ALA A 541 32.54 -9.92 -27.82
CA ALA A 541 31.37 -10.26 -28.63
C ALA A 541 31.51 -9.90 -30.13
N ALA A 542 32.13 -8.77 -30.45
CA ALA A 542 32.26 -8.29 -31.83
C ALA A 542 33.26 -9.14 -32.63
N GLN A 543 34.37 -9.53 -32.01
CA GLN A 543 35.43 -10.34 -32.58
C GLN A 543 35.01 -11.80 -32.72
N ALA A 544 34.38 -12.35 -31.69
CA ALA A 544 33.77 -13.68 -31.76
C ALA A 544 32.81 -13.76 -32.94
N SER A 545 31.97 -12.73 -33.13
CA SER A 545 31.08 -12.64 -34.30
C SER A 545 31.84 -12.55 -35.63
N ALA A 546 32.89 -11.71 -35.71
CA ALA A 546 33.70 -11.55 -36.92
C ALA A 546 34.43 -12.84 -37.34
N LEU A 547 34.87 -13.64 -36.35
CA LEU A 547 35.52 -14.92 -36.52
C LEU A 547 34.51 -16.09 -36.65
N SER A 548 33.21 -15.81 -36.55
CA SER A 548 32.14 -16.83 -36.56
C SER A 548 32.28 -17.88 -35.44
N LEU A 549 32.82 -17.46 -34.29
CA LEU A 549 32.91 -18.30 -33.08
C LEU A 549 31.52 -18.46 -32.45
N ALA A 550 31.35 -19.54 -31.68
CA ALA A 550 30.07 -19.86 -31.05
C ALA A 550 29.67 -18.89 -29.93
N SER A 551 30.64 -18.28 -29.24
CA SER A 551 30.43 -17.35 -28.14
C SER A 551 31.63 -16.42 -27.98
N GLU A 552 31.50 -15.41 -27.13
CA GLU A 552 32.65 -14.63 -26.66
C GLU A 552 33.33 -15.29 -25.46
N SER A 553 34.45 -14.74 -25.01
CA SER A 553 35.24 -15.35 -23.95
C SER A 553 34.71 -15.13 -22.54
N TYR A 554 33.96 -14.05 -22.29
CA TYR A 554 33.55 -13.61 -20.94
C TYR A 554 34.73 -13.48 -19.94
N ALA A 555 35.95 -13.36 -20.47
CA ALA A 555 37.21 -13.22 -19.76
C ALA A 555 38.19 -12.45 -20.63
N THR A 556 39.27 -11.96 -20.02
CA THR A 556 40.43 -11.36 -20.70
C THR A 556 41.70 -12.19 -20.42
N ALA A 557 42.83 -11.89 -21.06
CA ALA A 557 44.11 -12.58 -20.80
C ALA A 557 45.29 -11.57 -20.67
N PRO A 558 46.43 -11.94 -20.03
CA PRO A 558 47.49 -11.02 -19.61
C PRO A 558 48.18 -10.17 -20.69
N ASP A 559 48.46 -10.68 -21.90
CA ASP A 559 49.23 -9.94 -22.92
C ASP A 559 48.35 -9.11 -23.89
N GLY A 560 47.36 -8.43 -23.32
CA GLY A 560 46.55 -7.46 -24.04
C GLY A 560 46.14 -6.28 -23.17
N SER A 561 46.93 -5.20 -23.18
CA SER A 561 46.37 -3.86 -22.97
C SER A 561 45.99 -3.29 -24.33
N LYS A 562 44.84 -3.71 -24.83
CA LYS A 562 44.05 -2.87 -25.74
C LYS A 562 42.77 -2.52 -25.02
N VAL A 563 42.30 -1.32 -25.28
CA VAL A 563 41.07 -0.75 -24.69
C VAL A 563 39.78 -1.43 -25.21
N ASP A 564 39.87 -2.66 -25.73
CA ASP A 564 38.83 -3.39 -26.46
C ASP A 564 38.62 -4.84 -25.94
N ASP A 565 38.75 -5.07 -24.63
CA ASP A 565 38.49 -6.37 -23.97
C ASP A 565 39.18 -7.61 -24.62
N THR A 566 40.39 -7.41 -25.15
CA THR A 566 41.20 -8.49 -25.77
C THR A 566 42.47 -8.82 -25.02
N GLY A 567 42.83 -10.11 -25.00
CA GLY A 567 44.14 -10.58 -24.55
C GLY A 567 44.49 -11.95 -25.10
N TYR A 568 45.79 -12.27 -25.06
CA TYR A 568 46.29 -13.63 -25.29
C TYR A 568 47.33 -13.98 -24.24
N ASP A 569 47.63 -15.27 -24.14
CA ASP A 569 48.74 -15.83 -23.39
C ASP A 569 49.33 -16.99 -24.21
N GLU A 570 50.64 -17.20 -24.13
CA GLU A 570 51.34 -18.13 -25.03
C GLU A 570 52.37 -18.96 -24.26
N VAL A 571 52.50 -20.22 -24.66
CA VAL A 571 53.53 -21.12 -24.14
C VAL A 571 54.27 -21.80 -25.29
N GLU A 572 55.60 -21.81 -25.22
CA GLU A 572 56.44 -22.54 -26.16
C GLU A 572 56.44 -24.03 -25.78
N LEU A 573 56.19 -24.90 -26.76
CA LEU A 573 56.27 -26.35 -26.65
C LEU A 573 57.42 -26.85 -27.50
N THR A 574 58.32 -27.64 -26.91
CA THR A 574 59.35 -28.39 -27.61
C THR A 574 58.97 -29.87 -27.70
N ILE A 575 58.92 -30.42 -28.90
CA ILE A 575 58.84 -31.85 -29.15
C ILE A 575 60.27 -32.37 -29.26
N ILE A 576 60.65 -33.23 -28.32
CA ILE A 576 62.00 -33.80 -28.25
C ILE A 576 62.04 -35.06 -29.12
N LYS A 577 62.95 -35.04 -30.11
CA LYS A 577 63.16 -36.14 -31.06
C LYS A 577 63.34 -37.50 -30.41
N ASP A 578 62.98 -38.55 -31.12
CA ASP A 578 63.33 -39.91 -30.78
C ASP A 578 64.71 -40.34 -31.37
N PRO A 579 65.79 -40.46 -30.56
CA PRO A 579 67.05 -41.05 -30.99
C PRO A 579 66.97 -42.52 -31.44
N SER A 580 65.86 -43.22 -31.21
CA SER A 580 65.65 -44.61 -31.63
C SER A 580 65.36 -44.76 -33.12
N ASP A 581 64.79 -43.73 -33.75
CA ASP A 581 64.56 -43.67 -35.20
C ASP A 581 65.80 -43.29 -35.98
N LYS A 582 66.86 -42.89 -35.27
CA LYS A 582 68.16 -42.57 -35.87
C LYS A 582 68.64 -43.72 -36.76
N PRO A 583 68.75 -43.51 -38.08
CA PRO A 583 69.13 -44.58 -38.98
C PRO A 583 70.55 -45.04 -38.67
N PHE A 584 70.73 -46.36 -38.58
CA PHE A 584 72.06 -46.97 -38.46
C PHE A 584 72.61 -47.26 -39.86
N VAL A 585 73.91 -46.99 -40.04
CA VAL A 585 74.64 -47.38 -41.25
C VAL A 585 75.63 -48.45 -40.88
N ASP A 586 75.58 -49.57 -41.59
CA ASP A 586 76.48 -50.70 -41.40
C ASP A 586 77.22 -50.99 -42.71
N PHE A 587 78.49 -51.41 -42.62
CA PHE A 587 79.18 -51.95 -43.79
C PHE A 587 78.59 -53.32 -44.10
N VAL A 588 78.11 -53.56 -45.32
CA VAL A 588 77.55 -54.85 -45.73
C VAL A 588 78.38 -55.46 -46.86
N ASN A 589 78.37 -56.79 -46.95
CA ASN A 589 78.85 -57.48 -48.15
C ASN A 589 77.81 -57.39 -49.30
N ALA A 590 78.14 -57.92 -50.48
CA ALA A 590 77.25 -57.87 -51.65
C ALA A 590 75.89 -58.58 -51.44
N ASP A 591 75.78 -59.45 -50.43
CA ASP A 591 74.56 -60.19 -50.08
C ASP A 591 73.76 -59.49 -48.95
N GLY A 592 74.15 -58.28 -48.54
CA GLY A 592 73.45 -57.48 -47.53
C GLY A 592 73.71 -57.87 -46.07
N VAL A 593 74.70 -58.73 -45.80
CA VAL A 593 75.08 -59.14 -44.44
C VAL A 593 76.14 -58.20 -43.88
N GLY A 594 75.94 -57.69 -42.66
CA GLY A 594 76.86 -56.79 -41.96
C GLY A 594 78.27 -57.39 -41.80
N ILE A 595 79.30 -56.58 -42.09
CA ILE A 595 80.72 -56.91 -41.99
C ILE A 595 81.46 -55.87 -41.14
N SER A 596 82.28 -56.32 -40.19
CA SER A 596 83.11 -55.45 -39.35
C SER A 596 84.58 -55.37 -39.79
N THR A 597 84.99 -56.21 -40.74
CA THR A 597 86.35 -56.23 -41.32
C THR A 597 86.30 -56.70 -42.78
N ALA A 598 86.97 -55.99 -43.68
CA ALA A 598 87.24 -56.46 -45.05
C ALA A 598 88.73 -56.75 -45.21
N SER A 599 89.07 -57.92 -45.77
CA SER A 599 90.45 -58.27 -46.12
C SER A 599 90.55 -58.50 -47.62
N PHE A 600 91.39 -57.70 -48.28
CA PHE A 600 91.69 -57.84 -49.70
C PHE A 600 92.99 -58.62 -49.84
N LYS A 601 93.03 -59.62 -50.73
CA LYS A 601 94.29 -60.17 -51.23
C LYS A 601 94.73 -59.31 -52.41
N GLU A 602 95.97 -58.84 -52.39
CA GLU A 602 96.56 -57.96 -53.42
C GLU A 602 96.68 -58.62 -54.81
N ASP A 603 96.35 -59.91 -54.95
CA ASP A 603 96.62 -60.65 -56.18
C ASP A 603 95.48 -61.63 -56.49
N THR A 604 94.52 -61.19 -57.30
CA THR A 604 93.89 -61.96 -58.39
C THR A 604 92.91 -61.05 -59.16
N SER A 605 93.12 -60.99 -60.47
CA SER A 605 92.29 -60.39 -61.51
C SER A 605 90.82 -60.78 -61.48
#